data_AF-A0A2J6TWQ0-F1
#
_entry.id   AF-A0A2J6TWQ0-F1
#
_cell.length_a   1.000
_cell.length_b   1.000
_cell.length_c   1.000
_cell.angle_alpha   90.00
_cell.angle_beta   90.00
_cell.angle_gamma   90.00
#
_symmetry.space_group_name_H-M   'P 1'
#
loop_
_entity.id
_entity.type
_entity.pdbx_description
1 polymer ?
#
loop_
_entity_poly.entity_id
_entity_poly.type
_entity_poly.pdbx_seq_one_letter_code
_entity_poly.pdbx_strand_id
1 'polypeptide(L)'
;MPSRSLVTDNESLQDLFDLPVANRQDIQIIKPSHKNPTRPGATRGKTPRYSWATAHQNYLFELMELAMLLLNRPLRFHDFEAITEALNREFRGTIVEGIAYAERGVNPVNTYVMKGCKQRYDTLVRRLFPSV
;
A
#
# COMPACT_ATOMS: atom_id res chain seq x y z
N MET A 1 -29.28 18.77 -3.30
CA MET A 1 -28.30 17.67 -3.47
C MET A 1 -26.94 18.32 -3.67
N PRO A 2 -25.95 18.14 -2.78
CA PRO A 2 -24.67 18.79 -2.96
C PRO A 2 -23.90 18.13 -4.12
N SER A 3 -23.19 18.97 -4.87
CA SER A 3 -22.43 18.63 -6.06
C SER A 3 -21.43 17.50 -5.80
N ARG A 4 -21.44 16.48 -6.66
CA ARG A 4 -20.36 15.49 -6.76
C ARG A 4 -19.08 16.28 -7.08
N SER A 5 -18.20 16.37 -6.09
CA SER A 5 -16.87 16.97 -6.19
C SER A 5 -16.17 16.48 -7.44
N LEU A 6 -15.52 17.42 -8.13
CA LEU A 6 -14.71 17.25 -9.33
C LEU A 6 -13.92 15.95 -9.27
N VAL A 7 -14.26 15.01 -10.15
CA VAL A 7 -13.46 13.82 -10.42
C VAL A 7 -12.17 14.32 -11.07
N THR A 8 -11.15 14.56 -10.26
CA THR A 8 -9.78 14.54 -10.78
C THR A 8 -9.53 13.11 -11.22
N ASP A 9 -9.58 12.86 -12.53
CA ASP A 9 -8.98 11.69 -13.16
C ASP A 9 -7.46 11.76 -12.91
N ASN A 10 -7.06 11.50 -11.66
CA ASN A 10 -5.66 11.32 -11.32
C ASN A 10 -5.25 9.99 -11.94
N GLU A 11 -4.47 10.06 -13.01
CA GLU A 11 -3.94 8.89 -13.71
C GLU A 11 -3.18 7.96 -12.75
N SER A 12 -2.57 8.53 -11.71
CA SER A 12 -1.84 7.82 -10.65
C SER A 12 -2.08 8.42 -9.26
N LEU A 13 -2.02 7.55 -8.24
CA LEU A 13 -1.97 7.97 -6.85
C LEU A 13 -0.65 8.68 -6.55
N GLN A 14 -0.70 9.84 -5.90
CA GLN A 14 0.50 10.59 -5.50
C GLN A 14 1.08 10.04 -4.19
N ASP A 15 2.38 10.21 -3.97
CA ASP A 15 3.00 9.93 -2.68
C ASP A 15 2.37 10.81 -1.57
N LEU A 16 2.39 10.31 -0.32
CA LEU A 16 1.77 10.98 0.84
C LEU A 16 0.26 11.21 0.69
N PHE A 17 -0.44 10.43 -0.16
CA PHE A 17 -1.88 10.58 -0.39
C PHE A 17 -2.72 10.40 0.88
N ASP A 18 -2.23 9.62 1.83
CA ASP A 18 -2.85 9.33 3.12
C ASP A 18 -2.78 10.52 4.09
N LEU A 19 -1.98 11.54 3.79
CA LEU A 19 -1.78 12.70 4.66
C LEU A 19 -2.45 13.97 4.10
N PRO A 20 -3.02 14.81 4.98
CA PRO A 20 -3.47 16.15 4.62
C PRO A 20 -2.32 16.98 4.03
N VAL A 21 -2.61 17.82 3.04
CA VAL A 21 -1.60 18.64 2.34
C VAL A 21 -0.76 19.48 3.32
N ALA A 22 -1.38 20.00 4.39
CA ALA A 22 -0.69 20.76 5.43
C ALA A 22 0.43 19.97 6.14
N ASN A 23 0.30 18.65 6.23
CA ASN A 23 1.23 17.79 6.96
C ASN A 23 2.36 17.25 6.06
N ARG A 24 2.36 17.55 4.75
CA ARG A 24 3.31 16.96 3.79
C ARG A 24 4.65 17.68 3.73
N GLN A 25 4.75 18.91 4.24
CA GLN A 25 5.90 19.80 3.96
C GLN A 25 7.23 19.27 4.51
N ASP A 26 7.20 18.53 5.63
CA ASP A 26 8.41 18.06 6.33
C ASP A 26 8.61 16.54 6.27
N ILE A 27 7.85 15.84 5.41
CA ILE A 27 7.89 14.38 5.37
C ILE A 27 8.83 13.90 4.28
N GLN A 28 9.82 13.10 4.68
CA GLN A 28 10.69 12.42 3.74
C GLN A 28 9.95 11.28 3.06
N ILE A 29 9.76 11.39 1.73
CA ILE A 29 9.20 10.33 0.90
C ILE A 29 10.19 9.17 0.83
N ILE A 30 9.73 7.98 1.21
CA ILE A 30 10.52 6.75 1.10
C ILE A 30 10.13 6.03 -0.18
N LYS A 31 10.81 6.33 -1.28
CA LYS A 31 10.50 5.71 -2.57
C LYS A 31 10.71 4.19 -2.49
N PRO A 32 9.64 3.38 -2.64
CA PRO A 32 9.76 1.94 -2.50
C PRO A 32 10.46 1.34 -3.71
N SER A 33 11.32 0.35 -3.47
CA SER A 33 11.92 -0.44 -4.55
C SER A 33 10.91 -1.41 -5.16
N HIS A 34 11.09 -1.82 -6.41
CA HIS A 34 10.21 -2.82 -7.03
C HIS A 34 10.25 -4.20 -6.34
N LYS A 35 11.39 -4.55 -5.72
CA LYS A 35 11.62 -5.81 -4.99
C LYS A 35 11.84 -5.51 -3.52
N ASN A 36 11.61 -6.48 -2.64
CA ASN A 36 12.02 -6.33 -1.24
C ASN A 36 13.56 -6.17 -1.17
N PRO A 37 14.09 -5.38 -0.22
CA PRO A 37 15.53 -5.29 -0.01
C PRO A 37 16.10 -6.66 0.35
N THR A 38 17.37 -6.87 0.01
CA THR A 38 18.11 -8.08 0.37
C THR A 38 18.38 -8.06 1.86
N ARG A 39 17.99 -9.12 2.59
CA ARG A 39 18.31 -9.24 4.02
C ARG A 39 19.84 -9.41 4.18
N PRO A 40 20.51 -8.64 5.06
CA PRO A 40 21.92 -8.88 5.39
C PRO A 40 22.10 -10.32 5.88
N GLY A 41 23.03 -11.05 5.28
CA GLY A 41 23.28 -12.47 5.61
C GLY A 41 22.36 -13.48 4.91
N ALA A 42 21.50 -13.06 3.97
CA ALA A 42 20.78 -14.01 3.11
C ALA A 42 21.78 -14.83 2.28
N THR A 43 21.81 -16.15 2.50
CA THR A 43 22.62 -17.07 1.70
C THR A 43 22.20 -17.00 0.23
N ARG A 44 23.17 -16.94 -0.70
CA ARG A 44 22.90 -16.96 -2.16
C ARG A 44 21.87 -18.04 -2.47
N GLY A 45 20.74 -17.64 -3.06
CA GLY A 45 19.67 -18.54 -3.51
C GLY A 45 18.45 -18.68 -2.60
N LYS A 46 18.45 -18.14 -1.36
CA LYS A 46 17.25 -18.09 -0.51
C LYS A 46 16.67 -16.68 -0.45
N THR A 47 15.52 -16.47 -1.08
CA THR A 47 14.78 -15.20 -0.96
C THR A 47 14.28 -15.07 0.49
N PRO A 48 14.64 -14.00 1.22
CA PRO A 48 14.14 -13.79 2.57
C PRO A 48 12.61 -13.73 2.54
N ARG A 49 11.97 -14.62 3.31
CA ARG A 49 10.52 -14.55 3.54
C ARG A 49 10.27 -13.52 4.63
N TYR A 50 9.46 -12.52 4.30
CA TYR A 50 9.06 -11.54 5.28
C TYR A 50 7.62 -11.82 5.73
N SER A 51 7.42 -11.93 7.03
CA SER A 51 6.10 -12.17 7.64
C SER A 51 5.27 -10.89 7.67
N TRP A 52 3.95 -11.05 7.56
CA TRP A 52 2.98 -9.98 7.72
C TRP A 52 2.32 -10.11 9.08
N ALA A 53 2.57 -9.18 9.99
CA ALA A 53 1.77 -9.02 11.20
C ALA A 53 0.34 -8.58 10.85
N THR A 54 -0.61 -8.81 11.75
CA THR A 54 -2.02 -8.47 11.51
C THR A 54 -2.22 -6.97 11.28
N ALA A 55 -1.52 -6.13 12.04
CA ALA A 55 -1.61 -4.67 11.89
C ALA A 55 -1.13 -4.20 10.51
N HIS A 56 -0.05 -4.78 9.97
CA HIS A 56 0.45 -4.44 8.63
C HIS A 56 -0.59 -4.72 7.55
N GLN A 57 -1.31 -5.85 7.69
CA GLN A 57 -2.35 -6.23 6.74
C GLN A 57 -3.55 -5.30 6.84
N ASN A 58 -4.00 -4.98 8.05
CA ASN A 58 -5.14 -4.09 8.25
C ASN A 58 -4.87 -2.70 7.70
N TYR A 59 -3.73 -2.12 8.02
CA TYR A 59 -3.34 -0.81 7.51
C TYR A 59 -3.20 -0.80 5.98
N LEU A 60 -2.62 -1.85 5.39
CA LEU A 60 -2.56 -1.98 3.93
C LEU A 60 -3.96 -1.92 3.30
N PHE A 61 -4.95 -2.59 3.88
CA PHE A 61 -6.32 -2.58 3.35
C PHE A 61 -7.03 -1.24 3.58
N GLU A 62 -6.75 -0.54 4.68
CA GLU A 62 -7.23 0.83 4.92
C GLU A 62 -6.68 1.81 3.88
N LEU A 63 -5.37 1.75 3.60
CA LEU A 63 -4.72 2.54 2.56
C LEU A 63 -5.32 2.26 1.17
N MET A 64 -5.59 1.00 0.85
CA MET A 64 -6.20 0.62 -0.42
C MET A 64 -7.64 1.12 -0.57
N GLU A 65 -8.43 1.03 0.50
CA GLU A 65 -9.78 1.59 0.53
C GLU A 65 -9.74 3.11 0.30
N LEU A 66 -8.90 3.82 1.03
CA LEU A 66 -8.71 5.26 0.86
C LEU A 66 -8.28 5.62 -0.56
N ALA A 67 -7.29 4.89 -1.11
CA ALA A 67 -6.80 5.10 -2.47
C ALA A 67 -7.91 4.91 -3.52
N MET A 68 -8.72 3.85 -3.38
CA MET A 68 -9.87 3.60 -4.27
C MET A 68 -10.92 4.72 -4.18
N LEU A 69 -11.19 5.23 -2.98
CA LEU A 69 -12.13 6.33 -2.78
C LEU A 69 -11.62 7.63 -3.42
N LEU A 70 -10.33 7.93 -3.28
CA LEU A 70 -9.70 9.12 -3.87
C LEU A 70 -9.63 9.06 -5.39
N LEU A 71 -9.35 7.88 -5.95
CA LEU A 71 -9.24 7.67 -7.39
C LEU A 71 -10.59 7.37 -8.07
N ASN A 72 -11.60 7.00 -7.27
CA ASN A 72 -12.91 6.55 -7.74
C ASN A 72 -12.82 5.42 -8.80
N ARG A 73 -11.85 4.50 -8.65
CA ARG A 73 -11.67 3.33 -9.51
C ARG A 73 -10.94 2.20 -8.77
N PRO A 74 -11.00 0.95 -9.28
CA PRO A 74 -10.10 -0.11 -8.83
C PRO A 74 -8.62 0.27 -8.99
N LEU A 75 -7.78 -0.28 -8.11
CA LEU A 75 -6.35 -0.01 -8.10
C LEU A 75 -5.65 -0.67 -9.30
N ARG A 76 -4.71 0.08 -9.88
CA ARG A 76 -3.77 -0.36 -10.91
C ARG A 76 -2.41 -0.59 -10.25
N PHE A 77 -1.51 -1.27 -10.97
CA PHE A 77 -0.18 -1.57 -10.47
C PHE A 77 0.59 -0.32 -10.00
N HIS A 78 0.53 0.79 -10.74
CA HIS A 78 1.24 2.03 -10.39
C HIS A 78 0.75 2.67 -9.08
N ASP A 79 -0.50 2.45 -8.68
CA ASP A 79 -1.02 2.98 -7.40
C ASP A 79 -0.35 2.31 -6.19
N PHE A 80 0.21 1.11 -6.39
CA PHE A 80 0.93 0.40 -5.32
C PHE A 80 2.25 1.06 -4.96
N GLU A 81 2.80 1.98 -5.77
CA GLU A 81 3.99 2.74 -5.39
C GLU A 81 3.69 3.62 -4.17
N ALA A 82 2.69 4.49 -4.28
CA ALA A 82 2.27 5.36 -3.18
C ALA A 82 1.72 4.57 -1.97
N ILE A 83 0.98 3.48 -2.20
CA ILE A 83 0.51 2.61 -1.09
C ILE A 83 1.69 1.96 -0.35
N THR A 84 2.72 1.51 -1.08
CA THR A 84 3.89 0.87 -0.47
C THR A 84 4.75 1.90 0.27
N GLU A 85 4.84 3.13 -0.24
CA GLU A 85 5.46 4.26 0.46
C GLU A 85 4.80 4.49 1.82
N ALA A 86 3.48 4.71 1.84
CA ALA A 86 2.73 4.98 3.07
C ALA A 86 2.84 3.82 4.07
N LEU A 87 2.76 2.57 3.60
CA LEU A 87 2.95 1.37 4.43
C LEU A 87 4.35 1.32 5.04
N ASN A 88 5.39 1.57 4.24
CA ASN A 88 6.77 1.58 4.73
C ASN A 88 6.99 2.72 5.71
N ARG A 89 6.47 3.92 5.44
CA ARG A 89 6.61 5.08 6.31
C ARG A 89 6.00 4.84 7.69
N GLU A 90 4.83 4.21 7.75
CA GLU A 90 4.15 3.92 9.01
C GLU A 90 4.92 2.92 9.88
N PHE A 91 5.39 1.82 9.29
CA PHE A 91 5.95 0.71 10.07
C PHE A 91 7.48 0.65 10.09
N ARG A 92 8.20 1.55 9.40
CA ARG A 92 9.67 1.53 9.37
C ARG A 92 10.26 1.59 10.77
N GLY A 93 11.08 0.59 11.10
CA GLY A 93 11.76 0.51 12.40
C GLY A 93 10.86 0.04 13.55
N THR A 94 9.59 -0.27 13.29
CA THR A 94 8.65 -0.79 14.31
C THR A 94 8.76 -2.30 14.50
N ILE A 95 8.27 -2.79 15.64
CA ILE A 95 8.08 -4.21 15.93
C ILE A 95 6.62 -4.40 16.30
N VAL A 96 5.90 -5.24 15.55
CA VAL A 96 4.48 -5.52 15.76
C VAL A 96 4.32 -7.02 15.99
N GLU A 97 3.61 -7.43 17.05
CA GLU A 97 3.40 -8.85 17.39
C GLU A 97 4.74 -9.63 17.53
N GLY A 98 5.81 -8.96 17.99
CA GLY A 98 7.16 -9.55 18.07
C GLY A 98 7.88 -9.69 16.72
N ILE A 99 7.29 -9.18 15.64
CA ILE A 99 7.84 -9.20 14.28
C ILE A 99 8.39 -7.82 13.94
N ALA A 100 9.70 -7.72 13.73
CA ALA A 100 10.30 -6.50 13.21
C ALA A 100 9.82 -6.24 11.77
N TYR A 101 9.35 -5.02 11.52
CA TYR A 101 8.96 -4.63 10.17
C TYR A 101 10.17 -4.61 9.26
N ALA A 102 10.02 -5.22 8.09
CA ALA A 102 11.01 -5.14 7.04
C ALA A 102 10.43 -4.36 5.87
N GLU A 103 11.19 -3.40 5.37
CA GLU A 103 10.79 -2.58 4.22
C GLU A 103 10.33 -3.47 3.06
N ARG A 104 9.23 -3.04 2.44
CA ARG A 104 8.52 -3.78 1.40
C ARG A 104 8.77 -3.14 0.05
N GLY A 105 8.87 -3.97 -0.97
CA GLY A 105 8.85 -3.53 -2.36
C GLY A 105 7.47 -3.60 -2.99
N VAL A 106 7.29 -2.86 -4.07
CA VAL A 106 6.01 -2.72 -4.78
C VAL A 106 5.51 -4.06 -5.34
N ASN A 107 6.37 -4.84 -6.02
CA ASN A 107 5.93 -6.12 -6.60
C ASN A 107 5.50 -7.12 -5.52
N PRO A 108 6.24 -7.28 -4.40
CA PRO A 108 5.80 -8.11 -3.28
C PRO A 108 4.45 -7.68 -2.68
N VAL A 109 4.20 -6.38 -2.47
CA VAL A 109 2.92 -5.90 -1.93
C VAL A 109 1.79 -6.17 -2.92
N ASN A 110 1.97 -5.82 -4.20
CA ASN A 110 0.98 -6.11 -5.23
C ASN A 110 0.71 -7.62 -5.36
N THR A 111 1.76 -8.45 -5.39
CA THR A 111 1.62 -9.91 -5.46
C THR A 111 0.89 -10.46 -4.24
N TYR A 112 1.18 -9.95 -3.05
CA TYR A 112 0.50 -10.34 -1.82
C TYR A 112 -1.00 -10.03 -1.89
N VAL A 113 -1.38 -8.85 -2.34
CA VAL A 113 -2.78 -8.48 -2.53
C VAL A 113 -3.46 -9.33 -3.60
N MET A 114 -2.86 -9.43 -4.79
CA MET A 114 -3.47 -10.05 -5.96
C MET A 114 -3.50 -11.59 -5.89
N LYS A 115 -2.62 -12.21 -5.10
CA LYS A 115 -2.55 -13.68 -4.94
C LYS A 115 -2.88 -14.15 -3.53
N GLY A 116 -2.28 -13.54 -2.51
CA GLY A 116 -2.43 -13.94 -1.11
C GLY A 116 -3.75 -13.51 -0.48
N CYS A 117 -4.26 -12.34 -0.86
CA CYS A 117 -5.47 -11.76 -0.28
C CYS A 117 -6.54 -11.43 -1.33
N LYS A 118 -6.54 -12.13 -2.46
CA LYS A 118 -7.41 -11.83 -3.61
C LYS A 118 -8.88 -11.73 -3.23
N GLN A 119 -9.38 -12.66 -2.41
CA GLN A 119 -10.78 -12.65 -1.99
C GLN A 119 -11.16 -11.40 -1.19
N ARG A 120 -10.28 -10.95 -0.28
CA ARG A 120 -10.49 -9.73 0.51
C ARG A 120 -10.44 -8.49 -0.40
N TYR A 121 -9.53 -8.47 -1.38
CA TYR A 121 -9.46 -7.43 -2.40
C TYR A 121 -10.74 -7.37 -3.25
N ASP A 122 -11.18 -8.50 -3.81
CA ASP A 122 -12.38 -8.55 -4.65
C ASP A 122 -13.63 -8.13 -3.86
N THR A 123 -13.71 -8.48 -2.57
CA THR A 123 -14.79 -8.06 -1.66
C THR A 123 -14.79 -6.54 -1.45
N LEU A 124 -13.60 -5.96 -1.24
CA LEU A 124 -13.44 -4.52 -1.12
C LEU A 124 -13.87 -3.79 -2.40
N VAL A 125 -13.41 -4.27 -3.56
CA VAL A 125 -13.76 -3.69 -4.88
C VAL A 125 -15.27 -3.73 -5.10
N ARG A 126 -15.94 -4.87 -4.87
CA ARG A 126 -17.39 -4.99 -5.03
C ARG A 126 -18.17 -4.09 -4.08
N ARG A 127 -17.67 -3.88 -2.86
CA ARG A 127 -18.30 -3.00 -1.86
C ARG A 127 -18.25 -1.54 -2.33
N LEU A 128 -17.11 -1.09 -2.85
CA LEU A 128 -16.89 0.30 -3.27
C LEU A 128 -17.43 0.59 -4.67
N PHE A 129 -17.42 -0.40 -5.55
CA PHE A 129 -17.82 -0.29 -6.96
C PHE A 129 -18.80 -1.42 -7.35
N PRO A 130 -20.06 -1.38 -6.91
CA PRO A 130 -21.03 -2.46 -7.14
C PRO A 130 -21.44 -2.63 -8.61
N SER A 131 -21.18 -1.61 -9.44
CA SER A 131 -21.58 -1.52 -10.85
C SER A 131 -20.46 -1.86 -11.84
N VAL A 132 -19.30 -2.31 -11.35
CA VAL A 132 -18.12 -2.68 -12.15
C VAL A 132 -17.98 -4.20 -12.22
#